data_AF-A0A6J8CAY4-F1
#
_entry.id   AF-A0A6J8CAY4-F1
#
_cell.length_a   1.000
_cell.length_b   1.000
_cell.length_c   1.000
_cell.angle_alpha   90.00
_cell.angle_beta   90.00
_cell.angle_gamma   90.00
#
_symmetry.space_group_name_H-M   'P 1'
#
loop_
_entity.id
_entity.type
_entity.pdbx_description
1 polymer ?
#
loop_
_entity_poly.entity_id
_entity_poly.type
_entity_poly.pdbx_seq_one_letter_code
_entity_poly.pdbx_strand_id
1 'polypeptide(L)'
;MAFKKSFKDIISETTIDDIEEPDATKYINLLKDKIVIDQFPLKIKIIITSEFATPIAFDRIESHYSHPAKVVLTQNNLSKFYDDLIDKFKAWVDQFQERGSGFDFNSIKSVQNHNARTRKNILEFTNHHFKNRLPFVIYCDFEACNIPMQSCTPDPDKSYTKPISKQEINSYGMYVHSDYPEIYKSQYFHYYDGDDVVKNMWKKNEYIQKITYNIKHNKKDKPILNKYEEDEFQEATECYICGKEFEENNKVREHDHLSGKYRGAACQSCNTKEGKATKLIPVFFHNGSNYDFHFLIEELMKHEDEYNKVKLLSKNSENYISIDYGSYNRKLRFLDSYRFMLKGLSDVAKSMDDFPILEKEFEESDWLAKYINFNTEQRTKSKSDFEKDLWKLMNNSFYGKTLEDIRGRSEIKLLTDREEVKNI
;
A
#
# COMPACT_ATOMS: atom_id res chain seq x y z
N MET A 1 -34.44 -41.57 20.28
CA MET A 1 -33.21 -41.40 19.47
C MET A 1 -33.06 -39.94 19.11
N ALA A 2 -32.23 -39.19 19.84
CA ALA A 2 -31.94 -37.80 19.51
C ALA A 2 -30.78 -37.77 18.50
N PHE A 3 -31.00 -37.15 17.34
CA PHE A 3 -29.96 -36.92 16.35
C PHE A 3 -28.88 -36.02 16.97
N LYS A 4 -27.67 -36.56 17.15
CA LYS A 4 -26.48 -35.78 17.53
C LYS A 4 -26.09 -34.91 16.34
N LYS A 5 -26.18 -33.59 16.49
CA LYS A 5 -25.74 -32.60 15.49
C LYS A 5 -24.22 -32.58 15.38
N SER A 6 -23.70 -32.44 14.17
CA SER A 6 -22.25 -32.36 13.90
C SER A 6 -21.77 -30.90 14.02
N PHE A 7 -20.47 -30.68 14.21
CA PHE A 7 -19.86 -29.34 14.31
C PHE A 7 -20.19 -28.42 13.11
N LYS A 8 -20.50 -28.99 11.95
CA LYS A 8 -20.87 -28.26 10.73
C LYS A 8 -22.19 -27.48 10.88
N ASP A 9 -23.02 -27.88 11.85
CA ASP A 9 -24.38 -27.39 12.04
C ASP A 9 -24.49 -26.29 13.11
N ILE A 10 -23.38 -25.93 13.79
CA ILE A 10 -23.45 -25.16 15.05
C ILE A 10 -22.85 -23.74 14.95
N ILE A 11 -21.97 -23.44 13.98
CA ILE A 11 -21.49 -22.06 13.76
C ILE A 11 -21.54 -21.69 12.27
N SER A 12 -22.76 -21.55 11.75
CA SER A 12 -23.05 -20.49 10.79
C SER A 12 -23.23 -19.20 11.59
N GLU A 13 -22.42 -18.17 11.32
CA GLU A 13 -22.47 -16.81 11.92
C GLU A 13 -23.33 -16.67 13.19
N THR A 14 -22.70 -16.65 14.36
CA THR A 14 -23.40 -16.36 15.60
C THR A 14 -23.01 -14.97 16.06
N THR A 15 -23.96 -14.04 15.99
CA THR A 15 -23.91 -12.76 16.70
C THR A 15 -24.06 -13.07 18.20
N ILE A 16 -23.22 -12.46 19.03
CA ILE A 16 -23.34 -12.58 20.49
C ILE A 16 -23.80 -11.22 20.98
N ASP A 17 -25.11 -11.10 21.20
CA ASP A 17 -25.70 -9.92 21.82
C ASP A 17 -25.61 -10.06 23.36
N ASP A 18 -25.60 -8.93 24.06
CA ASP A 18 -25.65 -8.80 25.54
C ASP A 18 -24.38 -9.18 26.32
N ILE A 19 -23.26 -8.50 26.04
CA ILE A 19 -22.10 -8.48 26.95
C ILE A 19 -21.94 -7.06 27.49
N GLU A 20 -22.54 -6.82 28.66
CA GLU A 20 -22.51 -5.50 29.32
C GLU A 20 -21.13 -5.15 29.91
N GLU A 21 -20.20 -6.12 30.03
CA GLU A 21 -18.86 -5.90 30.59
C GLU A 21 -17.78 -6.79 29.92
N PRO A 22 -16.52 -6.32 29.79
CA PRO A 22 -15.43 -7.01 29.09
C PRO A 22 -14.83 -8.18 29.88
N ASP A 23 -15.66 -9.12 30.35
CA ASP A 23 -15.18 -10.35 30.98
C ASP A 23 -15.02 -11.47 29.94
N ALA A 24 -13.78 -11.63 29.47
CA ALA A 24 -13.36 -12.70 28.55
C ALA A 24 -13.78 -14.11 29.03
N THR A 25 -13.89 -14.32 30.34
CA THR A 25 -14.26 -15.61 30.93
C THR A 25 -15.74 -15.92 30.72
N LYS A 26 -16.61 -14.91 30.91
CA LYS A 26 -18.05 -15.00 30.67
C LYS A 26 -18.34 -15.25 29.18
N TYR A 27 -17.56 -14.60 28.30
CA TYR A 27 -17.62 -14.76 26.85
C TYR A 27 -17.24 -16.18 26.37
N ILE A 28 -16.11 -16.70 26.86
CA ILE A 28 -15.64 -18.04 26.47
C ILE A 28 -16.59 -19.13 27.02
N ASN A 29 -17.19 -18.92 28.18
CA ASN A 29 -18.17 -19.87 28.72
C ASN A 29 -19.46 -19.95 27.87
N LEU A 30 -19.95 -18.82 27.33
CA LEU A 30 -21.06 -18.83 26.35
C LEU A 30 -20.69 -19.58 25.05
N LEU A 31 -19.42 -19.57 24.65
CA LEU A 31 -18.90 -20.37 23.54
C LEU A 31 -18.82 -21.86 23.88
N LYS A 32 -18.45 -22.23 25.10
CA LYS A 32 -18.39 -23.64 25.56
C LYS A 32 -19.74 -24.33 25.39
N ASP A 33 -20.82 -23.65 25.75
CA ASP A 33 -22.19 -24.20 25.67
C ASP A 33 -22.68 -24.36 24.22
N LYS A 34 -22.07 -23.63 23.28
CA LYS A 34 -22.39 -23.64 21.86
C LYS A 34 -21.44 -24.52 21.04
N ILE A 35 -20.45 -25.19 21.61
CA ILE A 35 -19.41 -25.91 20.85
C ILE A 35 -19.31 -27.36 21.34
N VAL A 36 -19.88 -28.31 20.59
CA VAL A 36 -19.76 -29.76 20.86
C VAL A 36 -18.76 -30.37 19.88
N ILE A 37 -17.56 -30.72 20.35
CA ILE A 37 -16.49 -31.33 19.52
C ILE A 37 -16.53 -32.86 19.68
N ASP A 38 -16.82 -33.57 18.58
CA ASP A 38 -16.95 -35.04 18.56
C ASP A 38 -15.94 -35.75 17.64
N GLN A 39 -15.06 -35.00 16.96
CA GLN A 39 -14.03 -35.56 16.05
C GLN A 39 -12.67 -34.88 16.23
N PHE A 40 -11.58 -35.65 16.17
CA PHE A 40 -10.19 -35.16 16.30
C PHE A 40 -9.28 -35.82 15.27
N PRO A 41 -8.20 -35.16 14.79
CA PRO A 41 -7.73 -33.79 15.10
C PRO A 41 -8.39 -32.69 14.24
N LEU A 42 -8.61 -31.50 14.82
CA LEU A 42 -9.30 -30.38 14.16
C LEU A 42 -8.44 -29.10 14.17
N LYS A 43 -8.37 -28.43 13.01
CA LYS A 43 -7.82 -27.07 12.91
C LYS A 43 -8.97 -26.07 12.86
N ILE A 44 -9.07 -25.24 13.89
CA ILE A 44 -10.12 -24.22 14.00
C ILE A 44 -9.48 -22.84 13.85
N LYS A 45 -9.98 -22.03 12.90
CA LYS A 45 -9.68 -20.60 12.85
C LYS A 45 -10.90 -19.85 13.40
N ILE A 46 -10.69 -19.06 14.44
CA ILE A 46 -11.69 -18.20 15.05
C ILE A 46 -11.34 -16.76 14.64
N ILE A 47 -12.25 -16.10 13.93
CA ILE A 47 -12.09 -14.69 13.57
C ILE A 47 -13.07 -13.91 14.42
N ILE A 48 -12.54 -12.94 15.18
CA ILE A 48 -13.34 -12.04 15.99
C ILE A 48 -13.24 -10.65 15.38
N THR A 49 -14.38 -9.96 15.29
CA THR A 49 -14.49 -8.60 14.76
C THR A 49 -14.99 -7.68 15.87
N SER A 50 -14.41 -6.47 15.94
CA SER A 50 -14.71 -5.51 16.99
C SER A 50 -14.69 -4.06 16.53
N GLU A 51 -15.46 -3.22 17.22
CA GLU A 51 -15.60 -1.79 16.90
C GLU A 51 -15.43 -0.92 18.16
N PHE A 52 -15.10 0.36 17.96
CA PHE A 52 -14.99 1.37 19.01
C PHE A 52 -16.31 2.14 19.18
N ALA A 53 -16.67 2.48 20.43
CA ALA A 53 -17.99 3.00 20.80
C ALA A 53 -18.33 4.45 20.36
N THR A 54 -17.36 5.27 19.91
CA THR A 54 -17.59 6.67 19.49
C THR A 54 -16.84 7.01 18.20
N PRO A 55 -17.51 7.41 17.10
CA PRO A 55 -16.84 7.69 15.84
C PRO A 55 -16.67 9.20 15.55
N ILE A 56 -15.42 9.65 15.37
CA ILE A 56 -15.06 10.88 14.65
C ILE A 56 -14.53 10.48 13.25
N ALA A 57 -14.48 11.39 12.29
CA ALA A 57 -14.19 11.12 10.87
C ALA A 57 -12.89 10.32 10.58
N PHE A 58 -11.88 10.36 11.46
CA PHE A 58 -10.67 9.53 11.39
C PHE A 58 -10.91 8.05 11.81
N ASP A 59 -11.97 7.77 12.56
CA ASP A 59 -12.24 6.46 13.19
C ASP A 59 -12.90 5.45 12.24
N ARG A 60 -13.33 5.83 11.02
CA ARG A 60 -13.75 4.84 10.01
C ARG A 60 -12.61 3.96 9.52
N ILE A 61 -11.36 4.43 9.65
CA ILE A 61 -10.15 3.64 9.37
C ILE A 61 -9.95 2.58 10.46
N GLU A 62 -10.41 2.85 11.69
CA GLU A 62 -10.24 1.99 12.87
C GLU A 62 -11.51 1.22 13.26
N SER A 63 -12.65 1.51 12.64
CA SER A 63 -13.95 0.96 13.03
C SER A 63 -14.06 -0.55 12.81
N HIS A 64 -13.17 -1.19 12.07
CA HIS A 64 -13.20 -2.63 11.81
C HIS A 64 -11.83 -3.28 12.04
N TYR A 65 -11.39 -3.35 13.29
CA TYR A 65 -10.27 -4.24 13.64
C TYR A 65 -10.77 -5.69 13.68
N SER A 66 -10.16 -6.54 12.85
CA SER A 66 -10.37 -7.99 12.89
C SER A 66 -9.14 -8.67 13.47
N HIS A 67 -9.33 -9.42 14.56
CA HIS A 67 -8.28 -10.19 15.22
C HIS A 67 -8.45 -11.68 14.89
N PRO A 68 -7.75 -12.19 13.87
CA PRO A 68 -7.82 -13.61 13.55
C PRO A 68 -7.00 -14.44 14.56
N ALA A 69 -7.68 -15.12 15.49
CA ALA A 69 -7.08 -16.18 16.31
C ALA A 69 -7.02 -17.50 15.53
N LYS A 70 -5.80 -18.01 15.32
CA LYS A 70 -5.60 -19.40 14.91
C LYS A 70 -5.27 -20.22 16.15
N VAL A 71 -6.10 -21.21 16.45
CA VAL A 71 -5.85 -22.18 17.54
C VAL A 71 -5.98 -23.59 16.96
N VAL A 72 -4.93 -24.39 17.13
CA VAL A 72 -4.87 -25.74 16.56
C VAL A 72 -5.16 -26.75 17.66
N LEU A 73 -6.29 -27.45 17.58
CA LEU A 73 -6.61 -28.56 18.47
C LEU A 73 -5.90 -29.82 17.97
N THR A 74 -4.79 -30.17 18.60
CA THR A 74 -4.02 -31.36 18.24
C THR A 74 -4.49 -32.63 18.96
N GLN A 75 -5.14 -32.53 20.14
CA GLN A 75 -5.61 -33.68 20.93
C GLN A 75 -6.81 -33.34 21.83
N ASN A 76 -7.43 -34.37 22.43
CA ASN A 76 -8.69 -34.43 23.20
C ASN A 76 -8.79 -33.53 24.47
N ASN A 77 -7.97 -32.49 24.61
CA ASN A 77 -7.96 -31.60 25.77
C ASN A 77 -8.68 -30.28 25.45
N LEU A 78 -10.03 -30.33 25.47
CA LEU A 78 -10.87 -29.14 25.27
C LEU A 78 -10.62 -28.05 26.32
N SER A 79 -10.31 -28.41 27.57
CA SER A 79 -10.05 -27.43 28.63
C SER A 79 -8.90 -26.53 28.23
N LYS A 80 -7.76 -27.13 27.86
CA LYS A 80 -6.57 -26.40 27.42
C LYS A 80 -6.84 -25.50 26.21
N PHE A 81 -7.72 -25.92 25.29
CA PHE A 81 -8.12 -25.10 24.15
C PHE A 81 -8.89 -23.84 24.57
N TYR A 82 -9.83 -23.98 25.51
CA TYR A 82 -10.57 -22.84 26.03
C TYR A 82 -9.69 -21.93 26.89
N ASP A 83 -8.76 -22.49 27.66
CA ASP A 83 -7.80 -21.73 28.45
C ASP A 83 -6.86 -20.91 27.55
N ASP A 84 -6.29 -21.52 26.50
CA ASP A 84 -5.45 -20.83 25.50
C ASP A 84 -6.22 -19.71 24.76
N LEU A 85 -7.54 -19.88 24.58
CA LEU A 85 -8.39 -18.83 24.00
C LEU A 85 -8.63 -17.70 25.02
N ILE A 86 -8.93 -18.02 26.28
CA ILE A 86 -9.14 -17.03 27.35
C ILE A 86 -7.91 -16.13 27.46
N ASP A 87 -6.71 -16.72 27.51
CA ASP A 87 -5.47 -15.97 27.66
C ASP A 87 -5.22 -15.01 26.49
N LYS A 88 -5.50 -15.45 25.26
CA LYS A 88 -5.41 -14.58 24.07
C LYS A 88 -6.44 -13.46 24.09
N PHE A 89 -7.67 -13.74 24.53
CA PHE A 89 -8.71 -12.73 24.67
C PHE A 89 -8.35 -11.69 25.72
N LYS A 90 -7.86 -12.10 26.89
CA LYS A 90 -7.41 -11.18 27.95
C LYS A 90 -6.30 -10.25 27.46
N ALA A 91 -5.27 -10.80 26.83
CA ALA A 91 -4.17 -10.01 26.28
C ALA A 91 -4.63 -8.98 25.23
N TRP A 92 -5.71 -9.25 24.51
CA TRP A 92 -6.31 -8.27 23.58
C TRP A 92 -7.11 -7.21 24.32
N VAL A 93 -7.98 -7.60 25.26
CA VAL A 93 -8.75 -6.64 26.09
C VAL A 93 -7.81 -5.66 26.78
N ASP A 94 -6.69 -6.14 27.35
CA ASP A 94 -5.68 -5.29 27.99
C ASP A 94 -5.08 -4.27 27.01
N GLN A 95 -4.73 -4.69 25.79
CA GLN A 95 -4.24 -3.79 24.73
C GLN A 95 -5.25 -2.73 24.30
N PHE A 96 -6.55 -3.03 24.37
CA PHE A 96 -7.61 -2.07 24.03
C PHE A 96 -7.92 -1.12 25.18
N GLN A 97 -7.91 -1.60 26.43
CA GLN A 97 -8.12 -0.77 27.62
C GLN A 97 -7.01 0.27 27.79
N GLU A 98 -5.75 -0.08 27.47
CA GLU A 98 -4.64 0.89 27.43
C GLU A 98 -4.87 2.03 26.39
N ARG A 99 -5.74 1.81 25.39
CA ARG A 99 -6.03 2.77 24.31
C ARG A 99 -7.26 3.65 24.54
N GLY A 100 -7.96 3.47 25.67
CA GLY A 100 -8.93 4.45 26.20
C GLY A 100 -10.31 4.50 25.54
N SER A 101 -10.58 3.69 24.52
CA SER A 101 -11.87 3.61 23.84
C SER A 101 -12.47 2.22 24.05
N GLY A 102 -13.58 2.15 24.78
CA GLY A 102 -14.33 0.91 25.02
C GLY A 102 -14.67 0.13 23.74
N PHE A 103 -15.06 -1.12 23.90
CA PHE A 103 -15.07 -2.15 22.86
C PHE A 103 -16.44 -2.79 22.69
N ASP A 104 -16.89 -3.01 21.44
CA ASP A 104 -18.07 -3.81 21.08
C ASP A 104 -17.70 -5.05 20.24
N PHE A 105 -18.16 -6.25 20.64
CA PHE A 105 -17.92 -7.53 19.92
C PHE A 105 -19.01 -7.76 18.86
N ASN A 106 -18.62 -7.89 17.59
CA ASN A 106 -19.60 -7.99 16.50
C ASN A 106 -19.92 -9.41 16.03
N SER A 107 -18.94 -10.29 15.87
CA SER A 107 -19.20 -11.65 15.37
C SER A 107 -18.04 -12.62 15.55
N ILE A 108 -18.35 -13.92 15.56
CA ILE A 108 -17.39 -15.01 15.45
C ILE A 108 -17.59 -15.75 14.14
N LYS A 109 -16.52 -15.84 13.33
CA LYS A 109 -16.48 -16.71 12.15
C LYS A 109 -15.56 -17.89 12.38
N SER A 110 -16.13 -19.11 12.36
CA SER A 110 -15.36 -20.34 12.31
C SER A 110 -15.08 -20.70 10.85
N VAL A 111 -13.83 -21.06 10.54
CA VAL A 111 -13.47 -21.59 9.21
C VAL A 111 -12.88 -22.98 9.40
N GLN A 112 -13.58 -24.01 8.89
CA GLN A 112 -13.05 -25.36 8.84
C GLN A 112 -11.85 -25.42 7.89
N ASN A 113 -10.79 -26.12 8.30
CA ASN A 113 -9.82 -26.65 7.36
C ASN A 113 -10.10 -28.15 7.23
N HIS A 114 -10.84 -28.55 6.19
CA HIS A 114 -11.05 -29.95 5.88
C HIS A 114 -9.69 -30.61 5.65
N ASN A 115 -9.40 -31.60 6.49
CA ASN A 115 -8.18 -32.39 6.54
C ASN A 115 -6.99 -31.64 7.14
N ALA A 116 -6.56 -32.09 8.33
CA ALA A 116 -5.17 -31.98 8.71
C ALA A 116 -4.35 -32.74 7.65
N ARG A 117 -4.02 -32.07 6.54
CA ARG A 117 -3.03 -32.57 5.57
C ARG A 117 -1.82 -32.96 6.40
N THR A 118 -1.49 -34.25 6.38
CA THR A 118 -0.19 -34.77 6.81
C THR A 118 0.84 -33.74 6.36
N ARG A 119 1.55 -33.14 7.32
CA ARG A 119 2.57 -32.14 7.00
C ARG A 119 3.57 -32.85 6.11
N LYS A 120 3.53 -32.58 4.80
CA LYS A 120 4.66 -32.91 3.94
C LYS A 120 5.82 -32.09 4.53
N ASN A 121 6.91 -32.76 4.92
CA ASN A 121 8.15 -32.10 5.35
C ASN A 121 8.89 -31.47 4.15
N ILE A 122 8.12 -30.96 3.19
CA ILE A 122 8.58 -30.45 1.90
C ILE A 122 8.02 -29.04 1.81
N LEU A 123 8.92 -28.07 1.79
CA LEU A 123 8.60 -26.68 1.54
C LEU A 123 8.45 -26.51 0.04
N GLU A 124 7.21 -26.46 -0.46
CA GLU A 124 6.92 -26.16 -1.86
C GLU A 124 6.28 -24.78 -2.00
N PHE A 125 6.69 -24.02 -3.01
CA PHE A 125 6.01 -22.79 -3.38
C PHE A 125 4.69 -23.16 -4.07
N THR A 126 3.56 -22.64 -3.61
CA THR A 126 2.23 -23.05 -4.13
C THR A 126 1.56 -21.98 -4.97
N ASN A 127 1.99 -20.72 -4.83
CA ASN A 127 1.42 -19.56 -5.52
C ASN A 127 2.35 -19.04 -6.61
N HIS A 128 2.73 -19.93 -7.54
CA HIS A 128 3.66 -19.67 -8.66
C HIS A 128 3.38 -18.37 -9.42
N HIS A 129 2.12 -17.95 -9.51
CA HIS A 129 1.73 -16.71 -10.17
C HIS A 129 2.27 -15.41 -9.57
N PHE A 130 2.70 -15.42 -8.30
CA PHE A 130 3.39 -14.26 -7.72
C PHE A 130 4.85 -14.14 -8.18
N LYS A 131 5.39 -15.13 -8.90
CA LYS A 131 6.71 -15.01 -9.55
C LYS A 131 6.66 -14.16 -10.81
N ASN A 132 5.48 -13.99 -11.39
CA ASN A 132 5.35 -13.26 -12.64
C ASN A 132 5.43 -11.77 -12.42
N ARG A 133 6.23 -11.12 -13.27
CA ARG A 133 6.39 -9.67 -13.26
C ARG A 133 5.07 -9.00 -13.64
N LEU A 134 4.72 -7.95 -12.91
CA LEU A 134 3.54 -7.15 -13.24
C LEU A 134 3.87 -6.22 -14.42
N PRO A 135 2.96 -6.12 -15.42
CA PRO A 135 3.24 -5.43 -16.68
C PRO A 135 3.27 -3.90 -16.59
N PHE A 136 2.72 -3.37 -15.50
CA PHE A 136 2.69 -1.94 -15.21
C PHE A 136 3.11 -1.72 -13.76
N VAL A 137 3.87 -0.67 -13.50
CA VAL A 137 4.21 -0.19 -12.17
C VAL A 137 4.26 1.33 -12.21
N ILE A 138 3.80 1.97 -11.14
CA ILE A 138 3.82 3.42 -10.99
C ILE A 138 4.76 3.75 -9.84
N TYR A 139 5.57 4.79 -10.00
CA TYR A 139 6.40 5.38 -8.96
C TYR A 139 5.96 6.82 -8.77
N CYS A 140 5.73 7.22 -7.52
CA CYS A 140 5.19 8.52 -7.15
C CYS A 140 6.00 9.14 -6.01
N ASP A 141 6.00 10.46 -5.98
CA ASP A 141 6.54 11.26 -4.87
C ASP A 141 5.75 12.57 -4.76
N PHE A 142 5.49 13.02 -3.53
CA PHE A 142 4.88 14.32 -3.27
C PHE A 142 5.88 15.32 -2.72
N GLU A 143 5.68 16.58 -3.07
CA GLU A 143 6.35 17.70 -2.42
C GLU A 143 5.31 18.57 -1.71
N ALA A 144 5.67 19.10 -0.55
CA ALA A 144 4.78 19.92 0.27
C ALA A 144 5.42 21.21 0.76
N CYS A 145 4.59 22.24 0.89
CA CYS A 145 4.95 23.49 1.54
C CYS A 145 4.49 23.49 2.99
N ASN A 146 5.26 24.15 3.86
CA ASN A 146 4.82 24.47 5.21
C ASN A 146 4.03 25.78 5.19
N ILE A 147 2.73 25.71 5.41
CA ILE A 147 1.85 26.87 5.50
C ILE A 147 1.76 27.28 6.98
N PRO A 148 2.17 28.51 7.35
CA PRO A 148 2.05 29.00 8.72
C PRO A 148 0.60 28.95 9.20
N MET A 149 0.39 28.45 10.41
CA MET A 149 -0.94 28.42 11.03
C MET A 149 -1.06 29.53 12.08
N GLN A 150 -2.20 30.23 12.07
CA GLN A 150 -2.56 31.09 13.19
C GLN A 150 -2.97 30.23 14.38
N SER A 151 -2.28 30.42 15.50
CA SER A 151 -2.56 29.72 16.76
C SER A 151 -3.22 30.66 17.76
N CYS A 152 -4.11 30.11 18.59
CA CYS A 152 -4.67 30.82 19.74
C CYS A 152 -3.60 31.07 20.82
N THR A 153 -3.83 32.06 21.70
CA THR A 153 -3.00 32.31 22.88
C THR A 153 -3.04 31.13 23.85
N PRO A 154 -1.90 30.78 24.50
CA PRO A 154 -1.84 29.69 25.47
C PRO A 154 -2.74 29.94 26.69
N ASP A 155 -3.46 28.91 27.14
CA ASP A 155 -4.12 28.90 28.45
C ASP A 155 -3.06 28.53 29.52
N PRO A 156 -2.76 29.39 30.51
CA PRO A 156 -1.74 29.13 31.51
C PRO A 156 -2.06 27.94 32.44
N ASP A 157 -3.33 27.51 32.51
CA ASP A 157 -3.77 26.43 33.42
C ASP A 157 -3.86 25.07 32.73
N LYS A 158 -3.50 24.96 31.45
CA LYS A 158 -3.54 23.72 30.67
C LYS A 158 -2.27 23.50 29.87
N SER A 159 -1.87 22.23 29.74
CA SER A 159 -0.89 21.86 28.72
C SER A 159 -1.49 22.17 27.34
N TYR A 160 -0.72 22.87 26.51
CA TYR A 160 -1.13 23.23 25.16
C TYR A 160 -0.03 22.86 24.16
N THR A 161 -0.45 22.42 22.98
CA THR A 161 0.43 22.21 21.83
C THR A 161 0.14 23.30 20.82
N LYS A 162 1.18 24.02 20.37
CA LYS A 162 1.06 25.08 19.37
C LYS A 162 1.38 24.52 17.97
N PRO A 163 0.38 24.26 17.10
CA PRO A 163 0.68 23.95 15.71
C PRO A 163 1.30 25.20 15.04
N ILE A 164 2.52 25.06 14.53
CA ILE A 164 3.28 26.16 13.91
C ILE A 164 2.94 26.29 12.43
N SER A 165 2.85 25.16 11.74
CA SER A 165 2.57 25.09 10.30
C SER A 165 1.84 23.81 9.94
N LYS A 166 1.04 23.87 8.89
CA LYS A 166 0.43 22.72 8.23
C LYS A 166 1.20 22.42 6.95
N GLN A 167 1.45 21.14 6.68
CA GLN A 167 1.98 20.73 5.40
C GLN A 167 0.85 20.62 4.38
N GLU A 168 1.05 21.24 3.22
CA GLU A 168 0.13 21.16 2.09
C GLU A 168 0.90 20.72 0.85
N ILE A 169 0.42 19.64 0.22
CA ILE A 169 1.01 19.09 -1.00
C ILE A 169 0.89 20.11 -2.12
N ASN A 170 2.03 20.55 -2.66
CA ASN A 170 2.11 21.59 -3.69
C ASN A 170 2.41 21.01 -5.08
N SER A 171 3.00 19.83 -5.14
CA SER A 171 3.34 19.16 -6.40
C SER A 171 3.50 17.65 -6.23
N TYR A 172 3.49 16.95 -7.35
CA TYR A 172 3.83 15.53 -7.40
C TYR A 172 4.69 15.21 -8.62
N GLY A 173 5.56 14.23 -8.46
CA GLY A 173 6.22 13.51 -9.55
C GLY A 173 5.62 12.12 -9.67
N MET A 174 5.36 11.65 -10.89
CA MET A 174 4.85 10.31 -11.13
C MET A 174 5.40 9.70 -12.42
N TYR A 175 6.16 8.62 -12.29
CA TYR A 175 6.61 7.81 -13.42
C TYR A 175 5.74 6.57 -13.59
N VAL A 176 5.22 6.36 -14.79
CA VAL A 176 4.45 5.16 -15.13
C VAL A 176 5.30 4.30 -16.05
N HIS A 177 5.72 3.14 -15.57
CA HIS A 177 6.45 2.16 -16.37
C HIS A 177 5.49 1.13 -16.97
N SER A 178 5.71 0.83 -18.25
CA SER A 178 5.07 -0.28 -18.95
C SER A 178 6.11 -1.13 -19.66
N ASP A 179 5.98 -2.44 -19.54
CA ASP A 179 6.73 -3.40 -20.37
C ASP A 179 6.16 -3.49 -21.80
N TYR A 180 5.03 -2.81 -22.09
CA TYR A 180 4.29 -2.86 -23.35
C TYR A 180 4.07 -1.45 -23.92
N PRO A 181 5.10 -0.84 -24.54
CA PRO A 181 5.03 0.53 -25.04
C PRO A 181 3.95 0.74 -26.11
N GLU A 182 3.57 -0.32 -26.84
CA GLU A 182 2.46 -0.31 -27.81
C GLU A 182 1.08 -0.17 -27.15
N ILE A 183 0.98 -0.52 -25.87
CA ILE A 183 -0.22 -0.36 -25.06
C ILE A 183 -0.20 0.99 -24.35
N TYR A 184 0.90 1.25 -23.65
CA TYR A 184 1.10 2.47 -22.90
C TYR A 184 2.59 2.78 -22.89
N LYS A 185 2.98 3.87 -23.53
CA LYS A 185 4.37 4.31 -23.51
C LYS A 185 4.73 4.76 -22.10
N SER A 186 5.82 4.21 -21.54
CA SER A 186 6.36 4.70 -20.26
C SER A 186 6.66 6.18 -20.36
N GLN A 187 6.23 6.94 -19.35
CA GLN A 187 6.33 8.39 -19.34
C GLN A 187 6.32 8.93 -17.91
N TYR A 188 7.01 10.04 -17.72
CA TYR A 188 6.98 10.84 -16.50
C TYR A 188 5.90 11.92 -16.55
N PHE A 189 5.21 12.11 -15.43
CA PHE A 189 4.26 13.19 -15.19
C PHE A 189 4.72 14.03 -14.00
N HIS A 190 4.55 15.33 -14.11
CA HIS A 190 4.67 16.25 -12.98
C HIS A 190 3.49 17.21 -12.97
N TYR A 191 3.13 17.69 -11.80
CA TYR A 191 2.11 18.72 -11.64
C TYR A 191 2.51 19.63 -10.48
N TYR A 192 2.48 20.94 -10.70
CA TYR A 192 2.86 21.96 -9.73
C TYR A 192 1.81 23.06 -9.64
N ASP A 193 1.66 23.65 -8.46
CA ASP A 193 0.99 24.95 -8.22
C ASP A 193 -0.44 25.06 -8.79
N GLY A 194 -1.22 23.99 -8.68
CA GLY A 194 -2.64 23.99 -9.05
C GLY A 194 -3.53 23.48 -7.93
N ASP A 195 -4.78 23.96 -7.89
CA ASP A 195 -5.78 23.54 -6.91
C ASP A 195 -5.91 22.01 -6.88
N ASP A 196 -5.96 21.44 -5.67
CA ASP A 196 -6.11 19.99 -5.39
C ASP A 196 -5.08 19.07 -6.08
N VAL A 197 -3.78 19.26 -5.81
CA VAL A 197 -2.67 18.42 -6.36
C VAL A 197 -2.91 16.92 -6.21
N VAL A 198 -3.33 16.47 -5.02
CA VAL A 198 -3.57 15.05 -4.71
C VAL A 198 -4.71 14.48 -5.57
N LYS A 199 -5.77 15.26 -5.80
CA LYS A 199 -6.90 14.88 -6.66
C LYS A 199 -6.49 14.78 -8.13
N ASN A 200 -5.59 15.64 -8.58
CA ASN A 200 -5.04 15.54 -9.93
C ASN A 200 -4.29 14.21 -10.11
N MET A 201 -3.43 13.84 -9.14
CA MET A 201 -2.74 12.56 -9.14
C MET A 201 -3.74 11.38 -9.11
N TRP A 202 -4.78 11.46 -8.27
CA TRP A 202 -5.84 10.46 -8.24
C TRP A 202 -6.51 10.26 -9.60
N LYS A 203 -6.91 11.35 -10.28
CA LYS A 203 -7.50 11.28 -11.64
C LYS A 203 -6.57 10.59 -12.63
N LYS A 204 -5.27 10.87 -12.55
CA LYS A 204 -4.27 10.25 -13.45
C LYS A 204 -4.12 8.76 -13.16
N ASN A 205 -4.06 8.36 -11.89
CA ASN A 205 -4.06 6.96 -11.48
C ASN A 205 -5.33 6.23 -11.94
N GLU A 206 -6.50 6.86 -11.81
CA GLU A 206 -7.79 6.31 -12.27
C GLU A 206 -7.79 6.10 -13.80
N TYR A 207 -7.25 7.06 -14.56
CA TYR A 207 -7.12 6.95 -16.02
C TYR A 207 -6.23 5.77 -16.43
N ILE A 208 -5.05 5.63 -15.82
CA ILE A 208 -4.12 4.51 -16.09
C ILE A 208 -4.78 3.18 -15.74
N GLN A 209 -5.47 3.13 -14.60
CA GLN A 209 -6.21 1.95 -14.16
C GLN A 209 -7.31 1.55 -15.18
N LYS A 210 -8.05 2.52 -15.74
CA LYS A 210 -9.08 2.28 -16.77
C LYS A 210 -8.49 1.76 -18.09
N ILE A 211 -7.39 2.36 -18.57
CA ILE A 211 -6.72 1.90 -19.81
C ILE A 211 -6.29 0.44 -19.66
N THR A 212 -5.55 0.14 -18.60
CA THR A 212 -4.99 -1.19 -18.37
C THR A 212 -6.08 -2.24 -18.14
N TYR A 213 -7.19 -1.86 -17.50
CA TYR A 213 -8.37 -2.73 -17.36
C TYR A 213 -9.00 -3.07 -18.71
N ASN A 214 -9.29 -2.07 -19.54
CA ASN A 214 -9.94 -2.26 -20.84
C ASN A 214 -9.12 -3.20 -21.73
N ILE A 215 -7.80 -3.09 -21.69
CA ILE A 215 -6.90 -3.93 -22.50
C ILE A 215 -6.94 -5.38 -22.02
N LYS A 216 -6.88 -5.63 -20.71
CA LYS A 216 -6.99 -6.97 -20.13
C LYS A 216 -8.35 -7.63 -20.39
N HIS A 217 -9.41 -6.84 -20.56
CA HIS A 217 -10.76 -7.38 -20.77
C HIS A 217 -11.08 -7.65 -22.25
N ASN A 218 -10.58 -6.81 -23.15
CA ASN A 218 -10.91 -6.85 -24.58
C ASN A 218 -9.96 -7.69 -25.44
N LYS A 219 -8.70 -7.92 -25.02
CA LYS A 219 -7.81 -8.89 -25.69
C LYS A 219 -7.93 -10.25 -25.02
N LYS A 220 -8.66 -11.17 -25.66
CA LYS A 220 -8.74 -12.60 -25.26
C LYS A 220 -8.49 -13.53 -26.45
N ASP A 221 -7.72 -13.05 -27.43
CA ASP A 221 -7.42 -13.87 -28.59
C ASP A 221 -6.52 -15.03 -28.16
N LYS A 222 -6.88 -16.23 -28.63
CA LYS A 222 -6.03 -17.41 -28.41
C LYS A 222 -4.66 -17.14 -29.05
N PRO A 223 -3.56 -17.57 -28.41
CA PRO A 223 -2.24 -17.39 -28.99
C PRO A 223 -2.19 -18.10 -30.35
N ILE A 224 -1.68 -17.42 -31.36
CA ILE A 224 -1.40 -18.01 -32.66
C ILE A 224 0.00 -18.61 -32.56
N LEU A 225 0.07 -19.94 -32.47
CA LEU A 225 1.35 -20.65 -32.37
C LEU A 225 1.93 -20.86 -33.75
N ASN A 226 3.24 -20.65 -33.87
CA ASN A 226 4.00 -21.14 -35.00
C ASN A 226 4.26 -22.66 -34.86
N LYS A 227 4.79 -23.29 -35.91
CA LYS A 227 5.01 -24.74 -35.93
C LYS A 227 5.92 -25.22 -34.79
N TYR A 228 6.99 -24.48 -34.50
CA TYR A 228 7.93 -24.82 -33.42
C TYR A 228 7.27 -24.70 -32.04
N GLU A 229 6.48 -23.66 -31.79
CA GLU A 229 5.75 -23.49 -30.53
C GLU A 229 4.68 -24.57 -30.33
N GLU A 230 4.03 -25.01 -31.42
CA GLU A 230 3.08 -26.11 -31.34
C GLU A 230 3.78 -27.44 -31.05
N ASP A 231 4.93 -27.71 -31.69
CA ASP A 231 5.75 -28.88 -31.39
C ASP A 231 6.20 -28.86 -29.91
N GLU A 232 6.70 -27.72 -29.41
CA GLU A 232 7.07 -27.52 -28.00
C GLU A 232 5.89 -27.77 -27.05
N PHE A 233 4.70 -27.26 -27.39
CA PHE A 233 3.49 -27.50 -26.60
C PHE A 233 3.12 -28.99 -26.56
N GLN A 234 3.23 -29.71 -27.69
CA GLN A 234 2.89 -31.14 -27.76
C GLN A 234 3.89 -31.99 -26.98
N GLU A 235 5.19 -31.71 -27.09
CA GLU A 235 6.27 -32.42 -26.43
C GLU A 235 6.36 -32.13 -24.92
N ALA A 236 5.84 -30.97 -24.47
CA ALA A 236 5.86 -30.62 -23.05
C ALA A 236 5.12 -31.65 -22.17
N THR A 237 5.87 -32.25 -21.24
CA THR A 237 5.40 -33.19 -20.21
C THR A 237 5.13 -32.51 -18.88
N GLU A 238 5.70 -31.33 -18.65
CA GLU A 238 5.61 -30.57 -17.40
C GLU A 238 5.09 -29.14 -17.62
N CYS A 239 4.38 -28.63 -16.62
CA CYS A 239 3.88 -27.27 -16.60
C CYS A 239 5.02 -26.26 -16.41
N TYR A 240 5.18 -25.32 -17.34
CA TYR A 240 6.26 -24.31 -17.29
C TYR A 240 6.18 -23.39 -16.03
N ILE A 241 4.99 -23.23 -15.43
CA ILE A 241 4.78 -22.36 -14.25
C ILE A 241 5.10 -23.08 -12.94
N CYS A 242 4.60 -24.31 -12.79
CA CYS A 242 4.70 -25.04 -11.52
C CYS A 242 5.70 -26.20 -11.52
N GLY A 243 6.21 -26.59 -12.68
CA GLY A 243 7.14 -27.71 -12.86
C GLY A 243 6.54 -29.06 -12.49
N LYS A 244 5.21 -29.21 -12.56
CA LYS A 244 4.52 -30.48 -12.29
C LYS A 244 4.10 -31.11 -13.60
N GLU A 245 4.19 -32.43 -13.66
CA GLU A 245 3.71 -33.22 -14.80
C GLU A 245 2.23 -32.95 -15.06
N PHE A 246 1.83 -33.04 -16.34
CA PHE A 246 0.44 -32.84 -16.72
C PHE A 246 -0.43 -34.05 -16.37
N GLU A 247 -1.56 -33.77 -15.71
CA GLU A 247 -2.67 -34.71 -15.60
C GLU A 247 -3.46 -34.75 -16.92
N GLU A 248 -4.19 -35.84 -17.19
CA GLU A 248 -5.01 -35.99 -18.40
C GLU A 248 -5.90 -34.77 -18.65
N ASN A 249 -5.83 -34.22 -19.87
CA ASN A 249 -6.62 -33.07 -20.34
C ASN A 249 -6.45 -31.76 -19.55
N ASN A 250 -5.38 -31.59 -18.77
CA ASN A 250 -5.10 -30.37 -18.00
C ASN A 250 -4.08 -29.42 -18.67
N LYS A 251 -3.47 -29.84 -19.79
CA LYS A 251 -2.45 -29.08 -20.52
C LYS A 251 -3.11 -27.98 -21.38
N VAL A 252 -2.76 -26.72 -21.12
CA VAL A 252 -3.28 -25.55 -21.84
C VAL A 252 -2.19 -24.64 -22.37
N ARG A 253 -2.51 -23.92 -23.45
CA ARG A 253 -1.61 -22.96 -24.09
C ARG A 253 -1.67 -21.63 -23.34
N GLU A 254 -0.77 -21.45 -22.38
CA GLU A 254 -0.65 -20.18 -21.66
C GLU A 254 0.04 -19.16 -22.55
N HIS A 255 -0.44 -17.93 -22.45
CA HIS A 255 0.02 -16.82 -23.26
C HIS A 255 -0.03 -15.54 -22.44
N ASP A 256 0.76 -14.56 -22.88
CA ASP A 256 0.68 -13.23 -22.34
C ASP A 256 -0.65 -12.57 -22.74
N HIS A 257 -1.49 -12.18 -21.77
CA HIS A 257 -2.81 -11.59 -22.05
C HIS A 257 -2.76 -10.16 -22.62
N LEU A 258 -1.59 -9.53 -22.72
CA LEU A 258 -1.41 -8.19 -23.28
C LEU A 258 -0.89 -8.26 -24.72
N SER A 259 0.15 -9.07 -24.95
CA SER A 259 0.79 -9.25 -26.26
C SER A 259 0.22 -10.42 -27.07
N GLY A 260 -0.48 -11.37 -26.45
CA GLY A 260 -1.01 -12.57 -27.09
C GLY A 260 0.05 -13.66 -27.37
N LYS A 261 1.32 -13.41 -27.00
CA LYS A 261 2.43 -14.32 -27.27
C LYS A 261 2.36 -15.57 -26.41
N TYR A 262 2.58 -16.73 -27.02
CA TYR A 262 2.71 -17.99 -26.30
C TYR A 262 3.88 -17.94 -25.32
N ARG A 263 3.68 -18.47 -24.10
CA ARG A 263 4.71 -18.51 -23.05
C ARG A 263 5.18 -19.92 -22.74
N GLY A 264 4.31 -20.92 -22.93
CA GLY A 264 4.62 -22.30 -22.61
C GLY A 264 3.38 -23.12 -22.27
N ALA A 265 3.57 -24.43 -22.12
CA ALA A 265 2.52 -25.35 -21.72
C ALA A 265 2.26 -25.20 -20.22
N ALA A 266 1.05 -24.84 -19.83
CA ALA A 266 0.68 -24.66 -18.44
C ALA A 266 -0.45 -25.58 -18.01
N CYS A 267 -0.54 -25.82 -16.71
CA CYS A 267 -1.69 -26.49 -16.13
C CYS A 267 -2.89 -25.53 -16.10
N GLN A 268 -4.13 -26.00 -16.28
CA GLN A 268 -5.33 -25.15 -16.28
C GLN A 268 -5.47 -24.33 -14.99
N SER A 269 -5.10 -24.92 -13.85
CA SER A 269 -5.13 -24.23 -12.56
C SER A 269 -4.07 -23.11 -12.47
N CYS A 270 -2.95 -23.25 -13.18
CA CYS A 270 -1.88 -22.28 -13.25
C CYS A 270 -2.33 -21.09 -14.12
N ASN A 271 -2.79 -21.39 -15.33
CA ASN A 271 -3.33 -20.42 -16.30
C ASN A 271 -4.49 -19.58 -15.72
N THR A 272 -5.41 -20.23 -14.98
CA THR A 272 -6.52 -19.52 -14.32
C THR A 272 -6.05 -18.55 -13.23
N LYS A 273 -4.96 -18.87 -12.52
CA LYS A 273 -4.37 -18.00 -11.49
C LYS A 273 -3.59 -16.85 -12.12
N GLU A 274 -2.88 -17.10 -13.21
CA GLU A 274 -2.18 -16.06 -13.97
C GLU A 274 -3.11 -14.95 -14.43
N GLY A 275 -4.23 -15.32 -15.06
CA GLY A 275 -5.23 -14.36 -15.49
C GLY A 275 -5.80 -13.49 -14.36
N LYS A 276 -5.67 -13.90 -13.09
CA LYS A 276 -6.07 -13.11 -11.91
C LYS A 276 -4.95 -12.22 -11.39
N ALA A 277 -3.71 -12.69 -11.34
CA ALA A 277 -2.52 -11.94 -10.89
C ALA A 277 -2.27 -10.68 -11.74
N THR A 278 -2.56 -10.84 -13.04
CA THR A 278 -2.96 -9.84 -14.03
C THR A 278 -3.36 -8.44 -13.57
N LYS A 279 -4.23 -8.35 -12.57
CA LYS A 279 -5.21 -7.26 -12.43
C LYS A 279 -4.84 -6.17 -11.42
N LEU A 280 -3.64 -6.25 -10.86
CA LEU A 280 -3.09 -5.31 -9.90
C LEU A 280 -2.06 -4.38 -10.56
N ILE A 281 -2.10 -3.09 -10.22
CA ILE A 281 -1.02 -2.14 -10.51
C ILE A 281 -0.42 -1.68 -9.18
N PRO A 282 0.85 -1.96 -8.91
CA PRO A 282 1.54 -1.41 -7.76
C PRO A 282 1.90 0.05 -8.01
N VAL A 283 1.71 0.87 -6.99
CA VAL A 283 2.11 2.28 -6.96
C VAL A 283 3.09 2.44 -5.80
N PHE A 284 4.33 2.79 -6.09
CA PHE A 284 5.38 2.90 -5.09
C PHE A 284 5.61 4.36 -4.69
N PHE A 285 5.62 4.60 -3.39
CA PHE A 285 6.22 5.77 -2.76
C PHE A 285 7.45 5.31 -1.97
N HIS A 286 8.46 6.16 -1.82
CA HIS A 286 9.60 5.82 -0.97
C HIS A 286 9.42 6.42 0.41
N ASN A 287 9.35 5.57 1.45
CA ASN A 287 9.02 5.97 2.82
C ASN A 287 7.61 6.58 2.95
N GLY A 288 6.71 6.31 1.98
CA GLY A 288 5.38 6.91 1.92
C GLY A 288 4.46 6.53 3.08
N SER A 289 4.72 5.40 3.76
CA SER A 289 3.99 4.98 4.96
C SER A 289 4.07 6.00 6.10
N ASN A 290 5.12 6.82 6.15
CA ASN A 290 5.34 7.82 7.20
C ASN A 290 4.99 9.24 6.75
N TYR A 291 4.52 9.42 5.50
CA TYR A 291 4.33 10.74 4.92
C TYR A 291 3.20 10.76 3.87
N ASP A 292 3.50 10.39 2.62
CA ASP A 292 2.62 10.54 1.46
C ASP A 292 1.25 9.88 1.63
N PHE A 293 1.22 8.73 2.31
CA PHE A 293 0.02 7.93 2.48
C PHE A 293 -1.06 8.67 3.27
N HIS A 294 -0.70 9.57 4.18
CA HIS A 294 -1.67 10.36 4.94
C HIS A 294 -2.49 11.27 4.02
N PHE A 295 -1.83 11.99 3.12
CA PHE A 295 -2.50 12.86 2.15
C PHE A 295 -3.29 12.04 1.12
N LEU A 296 -2.74 10.89 0.73
CA LEU A 296 -3.37 10.03 -0.27
C LEU A 296 -4.65 9.37 0.22
N ILE A 297 -4.66 8.81 1.44
CA ILE A 297 -5.83 8.09 1.98
C ILE A 297 -7.04 9.02 2.05
N GLU A 298 -6.85 10.24 2.55
CA GLU A 298 -7.93 11.24 2.62
C GLU A 298 -8.57 11.48 1.25
N GLU A 299 -7.77 11.61 0.19
CA GLU A 299 -8.29 11.81 -1.16
C GLU A 299 -8.95 10.54 -1.72
N LEU A 300 -8.36 9.36 -1.52
CA LEU A 300 -8.94 8.09 -1.98
C LEU A 300 -10.31 7.81 -1.36
N MET A 301 -10.49 8.14 -0.07
CA MET A 301 -11.76 7.95 0.64
C MET A 301 -12.88 8.85 0.12
N LYS A 302 -12.57 10.05 -0.39
CA LYS A 302 -13.56 10.94 -1.01
C LYS A 302 -14.15 10.35 -2.29
N HIS A 303 -13.42 9.48 -2.97
CA HIS A 303 -13.82 8.84 -4.23
C HIS A 303 -14.15 7.36 -4.06
N GLU A 304 -14.58 6.96 -2.86
CA GLU A 304 -15.07 5.61 -2.62
C GLU A 304 -16.50 5.45 -3.17
N ASP A 305 -16.72 4.40 -3.95
CA ASP A 305 -18.02 4.08 -4.54
C ASP A 305 -18.31 2.57 -4.48
N GLU A 306 -19.39 2.10 -5.11
CA GLU A 306 -19.74 0.66 -5.12
C GLU A 306 -18.64 -0.23 -5.73
N TYR A 307 -17.89 0.30 -6.70
CA TYR A 307 -16.87 -0.41 -7.46
C TYR A 307 -15.44 -0.14 -6.97
N ASN A 308 -15.18 1.05 -6.43
CA ASN A 308 -13.87 1.50 -5.98
C ASN A 308 -13.88 1.55 -4.46
N LYS A 309 -13.30 0.52 -3.82
CA LYS A 309 -13.20 0.42 -2.37
C LYS A 309 -11.79 0.69 -1.90
N VAL A 310 -11.66 1.34 -0.76
CA VAL A 310 -10.38 1.51 -0.06
C VAL A 310 -10.22 0.34 0.92
N LYS A 311 -9.08 -0.34 0.88
CA LYS A 311 -8.71 -1.34 1.90
C LYS A 311 -7.31 -1.06 2.41
N LEU A 312 -7.22 -0.82 3.70
CA LEU A 312 -5.98 -0.50 4.38
C LEU A 312 -5.39 -1.76 5.00
N LEU A 313 -4.08 -1.92 4.87
CA LEU A 313 -3.30 -2.83 5.69
C LEU A 313 -2.45 -1.96 6.61
N SER A 314 -2.97 -1.62 7.79
CA SER A 314 -2.26 -0.82 8.78
C SER A 314 -1.31 -1.67 9.64
N LYS A 315 -0.20 -1.06 10.08
CA LYS A 315 0.63 -1.59 11.18
C LYS A 315 0.16 -1.00 12.53
N ASN A 316 -0.19 0.28 12.52
CA ASN A 316 -0.81 1.03 13.61
C ASN A 316 -1.66 2.17 12.99
N SER A 317 -2.21 3.06 13.83
CA SER A 317 -3.06 4.18 13.41
C SER A 317 -2.38 5.17 12.44
N GLU A 318 -1.04 5.27 12.52
CA GLU A 318 -0.25 6.25 11.76
C GLU A 318 0.53 5.62 10.59
N ASN A 319 0.79 4.32 10.59
CA ASN A 319 1.67 3.69 9.61
C ASN A 319 0.93 2.60 8.85
N TYR A 320 0.75 2.83 7.54
CA TYR A 320 0.07 1.90 6.64
C TYR A 320 1.07 1.08 5.82
N ILE A 321 0.98 -0.25 5.90
CA ILE A 321 1.77 -1.19 5.09
C ILE A 321 1.44 -1.07 3.61
N SER A 322 0.14 -1.02 3.30
CA SER A 322 -0.33 -0.88 1.93
C SER A 322 -1.74 -0.35 1.90
N ILE A 323 -2.08 0.37 0.83
CA ILE A 323 -3.43 0.86 0.55
C ILE A 323 -3.88 0.23 -0.76
N ASP A 324 -4.93 -0.58 -0.71
CA ASP A 324 -5.61 -1.06 -1.92
C ASP A 324 -6.74 -0.08 -2.27
N TYR A 325 -6.80 0.35 -3.53
CA TYR A 325 -7.89 1.15 -4.07
C TYR A 325 -8.45 0.52 -5.35
N GLY A 326 -9.76 0.37 -5.43
CA GLY A 326 -10.45 -0.12 -6.63
C GLY A 326 -11.16 -1.47 -6.44
N SER A 327 -11.50 -2.12 -7.56
CA SER A 327 -12.31 -3.33 -7.59
C SER A 327 -11.44 -4.59 -7.75
N TYR A 328 -12.06 -5.78 -7.70
CA TYR A 328 -11.36 -7.04 -7.98
C TYR A 328 -10.66 -7.05 -9.35
N ASN A 329 -11.20 -6.34 -10.35
CA ASN A 329 -10.66 -6.35 -11.70
C ASN A 329 -9.83 -5.12 -12.07
N ARG A 330 -9.87 -4.07 -11.26
CA ARG A 330 -9.10 -2.83 -11.45
C ARG A 330 -8.60 -2.35 -10.10
N LYS A 331 -7.44 -2.87 -9.67
CA LYS A 331 -6.90 -2.57 -8.34
C LYS A 331 -5.56 -1.84 -8.45
N LEU A 332 -5.47 -0.69 -7.78
CA LEU A 332 -4.22 -0.03 -7.44
C LEU A 332 -3.81 -0.47 -6.03
N ARG A 333 -2.52 -0.71 -5.84
CA ARG A 333 -1.95 -1.01 -4.52
C ARG A 333 -0.79 -0.07 -4.26
N PHE A 334 -0.99 0.87 -3.35
CA PHE A 334 0.04 1.77 -2.90
C PHE A 334 0.94 1.05 -1.89
N LEU A 335 2.24 1.10 -2.14
CA LEU A 335 3.28 0.38 -1.43
C LEU A 335 4.42 1.31 -1.07
N ASP A 336 4.98 1.09 0.12
CA ASP A 336 6.21 1.76 0.53
C ASP A 336 7.42 0.95 0.06
N SER A 337 8.20 1.53 -0.85
CA SER A 337 9.40 0.93 -1.41
C SER A 337 10.53 0.76 -0.37
N TYR A 338 10.57 1.60 0.69
CA TYR A 338 11.56 1.53 1.76
C TYR A 338 11.50 0.17 2.51
N ARG A 339 10.33 -0.47 2.52
CA ARG A 339 10.15 -1.81 3.13
C ARG A 339 10.87 -2.92 2.36
N PHE A 340 11.15 -2.69 1.09
CA PHE A 340 11.90 -3.62 0.23
C PHE A 340 13.37 -3.20 0.12
N MET A 341 13.60 -1.88 0.14
CA MET A 341 14.93 -1.26 0.11
C MET A 341 15.14 -0.50 1.41
N LEU A 342 15.68 -1.18 2.44
CA LEU A 342 15.85 -0.67 3.81
C LEU A 342 16.94 0.42 3.94
N LYS A 343 17.00 1.35 2.99
CA LYS A 343 17.94 2.46 2.88
C LYS A 343 17.26 3.64 2.20
N GLY A 344 17.68 4.85 2.54
CA GLY A 344 17.16 6.07 1.89
C GLY A 344 17.58 6.17 0.42
N LEU A 345 16.84 6.93 -0.38
CA LEU A 345 17.08 7.10 -1.82
C LEU A 345 18.52 7.48 -2.17
N SER A 346 19.18 8.34 -1.38
CA SER A 346 20.59 8.71 -1.59
C SER A 346 21.51 7.46 -1.57
N ASP A 347 21.29 6.55 -0.64
CA ASP A 347 22.14 5.36 -0.51
C ASP A 347 21.80 4.31 -1.57
N VAL A 348 20.53 4.23 -1.98
CA VAL A 348 20.10 3.41 -3.11
C VAL A 348 20.74 3.92 -4.40
N ALA A 349 20.65 5.22 -4.67
CA ALA A 349 21.25 5.85 -5.86
C ALA A 349 22.77 5.64 -5.92
N LYS A 350 23.49 5.81 -4.80
CA LYS A 350 24.94 5.55 -4.73
C LYS A 350 25.34 4.10 -5.04
N SER A 351 24.42 3.15 -4.93
CA SER A 351 24.67 1.73 -5.23
C SER A 351 24.39 1.35 -6.69
N MET A 352 23.93 2.31 -7.49
CA MET A 352 23.62 2.13 -8.91
C MET A 352 24.69 2.79 -9.77
N ASP A 353 25.03 2.15 -10.89
CA ASP A 353 26.03 2.64 -11.84
C ASP A 353 25.40 3.50 -12.95
N ASP A 354 24.12 3.27 -13.28
CA ASP A 354 23.40 3.91 -14.37
C ASP A 354 21.96 4.31 -13.98
N PHE A 355 21.44 5.36 -14.66
CA PHE A 355 20.08 5.87 -14.45
C PHE A 355 19.34 6.04 -15.78
N PRO A 356 19.08 4.96 -16.54
CA PRO A 356 18.56 5.05 -17.90
C PRO A 356 17.17 5.70 -17.99
N ILE A 357 16.36 5.60 -16.93
CA ILE A 357 15.05 6.28 -16.87
C ILE A 357 15.25 7.78 -16.67
N LEU A 358 16.18 8.17 -15.79
CA LEU A 358 16.48 9.58 -15.51
C LEU A 358 17.01 10.27 -16.78
N GLU A 359 18.03 9.68 -17.40
CA GLU A 359 18.66 10.19 -18.63
C GLU A 359 17.68 10.33 -19.80
N LYS A 360 16.68 9.45 -19.87
CA LYS A 360 15.68 9.46 -20.93
C LYS A 360 14.59 10.52 -20.70
N GLU A 361 14.15 10.69 -19.46
CA GLU A 361 13.03 11.58 -19.13
C GLU A 361 13.49 13.01 -18.81
N PHE A 362 14.75 13.21 -18.42
CA PHE A 362 15.34 14.49 -18.07
C PHE A 362 16.60 14.76 -18.89
N GLU A 363 16.63 15.92 -19.54
CA GLU A 363 17.82 16.37 -20.26
C GLU A 363 18.86 16.87 -19.24
N GLU A 364 19.80 16.00 -18.90
CA GLU A 364 20.93 16.38 -18.07
C GLU A 364 21.91 17.20 -18.90
N SER A 365 22.15 18.42 -18.46
CA SER A 365 23.23 19.26 -18.97
C SER A 365 24.06 19.77 -17.83
N ASP A 366 25.38 19.88 -18.05
CA ASP A 366 26.33 20.47 -17.13
C ASP A 366 26.24 22.00 -17.14
N TRP A 367 25.03 22.55 -17.27
CA TRP A 367 24.78 23.98 -17.50
C TRP A 367 25.36 24.87 -16.39
N LEU A 368 25.43 24.36 -15.16
CA LEU A 368 26.01 25.05 -14.02
C LEU A 368 27.53 24.79 -13.86
N ALA A 369 28.10 23.82 -14.57
CA ALA A 369 29.51 23.44 -14.41
C ALA A 369 30.46 24.58 -14.78
N LYS A 370 30.17 25.34 -15.85
CA LYS A 370 30.97 26.52 -16.22
C LYS A 370 31.03 27.56 -15.11
N TYR A 371 29.90 27.82 -14.45
CA TYR A 371 29.80 28.77 -13.34
C TYR A 371 30.55 28.27 -12.10
N ILE A 372 30.35 27.01 -11.72
CA ILE A 372 31.03 26.39 -10.56
C ILE A 372 32.54 26.35 -10.79
N ASN A 373 32.99 25.95 -11.98
CA ASN A 373 34.41 25.89 -12.33
C ASN A 373 35.04 27.28 -12.30
N PHE A 374 34.37 28.29 -12.87
CA PHE A 374 34.82 29.68 -12.80
C PHE A 374 35.02 30.14 -11.35
N ASN A 375 34.00 29.97 -10.49
CA ASN A 375 34.11 30.39 -9.09
C ASN A 375 35.19 29.61 -8.33
N THR A 376 35.36 28.33 -8.62
CA THR A 376 36.40 27.48 -8.03
C THR A 376 37.80 27.93 -8.43
N GLU A 377 37.99 28.30 -9.69
CA GLU A 377 39.24 28.88 -10.17
C GLU A 377 39.53 30.23 -9.53
N GLN A 378 38.54 31.12 -9.47
CA GLN A 378 38.71 32.43 -8.85
C GLN A 378 39.03 32.29 -7.36
N ARG A 379 38.39 31.36 -6.66
CA ARG A 379 38.70 31.03 -5.26
C ARG A 379 40.15 30.54 -5.10
N THR A 380 40.62 29.71 -6.01
CA THR A 380 42.02 29.21 -6.01
C THR A 380 43.03 30.33 -6.25
N LYS A 381 42.69 31.29 -7.13
CA LYS A 381 43.53 32.46 -7.46
C LYS A 381 43.51 33.55 -6.39
N SER A 382 42.54 33.51 -5.48
CA SER A 382 42.33 34.54 -4.45
C SER A 382 43.42 34.52 -3.40
N LYS A 383 43.94 35.70 -3.06
CA LYS A 383 45.05 35.86 -2.09
C LYS A 383 44.55 36.24 -0.70
N SER A 384 43.35 36.83 -0.62
CA SER A 384 42.72 37.21 0.65
C SER A 384 41.67 36.19 1.08
N ASP A 385 41.46 36.08 2.40
CA ASP A 385 40.41 35.23 2.94
C ASP A 385 39.01 35.76 2.57
N PHE A 386 38.85 37.08 2.47
CA PHE A 386 37.62 37.72 1.98
C PHE A 386 37.23 37.25 0.57
N GLU A 387 38.16 37.31 -0.40
CA GLU A 387 37.86 36.88 -1.78
C GLU A 387 37.57 35.38 -1.83
N LYS A 388 38.30 34.56 -1.06
CA LYS A 388 38.04 33.13 -0.98
C LYS A 388 36.63 32.83 -0.46
N ASP A 389 36.19 33.56 0.54
CA ASP A 389 34.84 33.44 1.11
C ASP A 389 33.77 33.96 0.15
N LEU A 390 34.03 35.04 -0.59
CA LEU A 390 33.13 35.54 -1.63
C LEU A 390 32.87 34.47 -2.70
N TRP A 391 33.90 33.87 -3.28
CA TRP A 391 33.74 32.86 -4.33
C TRP A 391 33.11 31.56 -3.83
N LYS A 392 33.34 31.21 -2.56
CA LYS A 392 32.61 30.13 -1.88
C LYS A 392 31.13 30.48 -1.75
N LEU A 393 30.83 31.71 -1.33
CA LEU A 393 29.46 32.18 -1.15
C LEU A 393 28.70 32.21 -2.47
N MET A 394 29.33 32.61 -3.58
CA MET A 394 28.70 32.64 -4.92
C MET A 394 28.19 31.27 -5.39
N ASN A 395 28.84 30.18 -4.99
CA ASN A 395 28.33 28.83 -5.23
C ASN A 395 27.16 28.48 -4.29
N ASN A 396 27.25 28.86 -3.01
CA ASN A 396 26.23 28.55 -2.01
C ASN A 396 24.94 29.39 -2.16
N SER A 397 25.05 30.63 -2.59
CA SER A 397 23.94 31.58 -2.69
C SER A 397 23.07 31.35 -3.93
N PHE A 398 23.63 30.74 -4.98
CA PHE A 398 22.91 30.43 -6.21
C PHE A 398 21.71 29.51 -5.94
N TYR A 399 21.90 28.46 -5.13
CA TYR A 399 20.85 27.49 -4.80
C TYR A 399 19.64 28.15 -4.10
N GLY A 400 19.90 29.07 -3.16
CA GLY A 400 18.82 29.81 -2.50
C GLY A 400 18.04 30.70 -3.47
N LYS A 401 18.72 31.28 -4.47
CA LYS A 401 18.08 32.12 -5.49
C LYS A 401 17.26 31.33 -6.51
N THR A 402 17.61 30.07 -6.77
CA THR A 402 16.81 29.20 -7.65
C THR A 402 15.50 28.73 -6.98
N LEU A 403 15.42 28.78 -5.65
CA LEU A 403 14.24 28.38 -4.87
C LEU A 403 13.45 29.57 -4.30
N GLU A 404 13.79 30.80 -4.70
CA GLU A 404 13.18 32.02 -4.18
C GLU A 404 11.77 32.23 -4.79
N ASP A 405 10.76 32.42 -3.94
CA ASP A 405 9.42 32.82 -4.41
C ASP A 405 9.46 34.26 -4.92
N ILE A 406 9.39 34.40 -6.25
CA ILE A 406 9.44 35.69 -6.95
C ILE A 406 8.22 36.56 -6.59
N ARG A 407 7.08 35.96 -6.23
CA ARG A 407 5.86 36.69 -5.86
C ARG A 407 6.03 37.47 -4.54
N GLY A 408 6.92 37.02 -3.66
CA GLY A 408 7.26 37.72 -2.41
C GLY A 408 8.18 38.93 -2.58
N ARG A 409 8.71 39.20 -3.78
CA ARG A 409 9.62 40.34 -4.01
C ARG A 409 8.92 41.70 -3.99
N SER A 410 7.59 41.73 -4.08
CA SER A 410 6.81 42.97 -4.12
C SER A 410 5.63 42.86 -3.18
N GLU A 411 5.75 43.44 -1.99
CA GLU A 411 4.63 43.61 -1.08
C GLU A 411 3.90 44.91 -1.44
N ILE A 412 2.79 44.80 -2.18
CA ILE A 412 1.94 45.94 -2.52
C ILE A 412 0.81 46.03 -1.48
N LYS A 413 0.95 46.94 -0.52
CA LYS A 413 -0.11 47.28 0.44
C LYS A 413 -0.92 48.46 -0.11
N LEU A 414 -2.20 48.24 -0.40
CA LEU A 414 -3.15 49.31 -0.67
C LEU A 414 -3.64 49.86 0.66
N LEU A 415 -3.10 51.01 1.05
CA LEU A 415 -3.47 51.68 2.30
C LEU A 415 -4.57 52.68 2.03
N THR A 416 -5.61 52.65 2.86
CA THR A 416 -6.78 53.55 2.76
C THR A 416 -6.76 54.67 3.79
N ASP A 417 -5.89 54.60 4.80
CA ASP A 417 -5.75 55.62 5.84
C ASP A 417 -4.31 56.20 5.88
N ARG A 418 -4.20 57.51 6.11
CA ARG A 418 -2.93 58.24 6.19
C ARG A 418 -2.13 57.90 7.45
N GLU A 419 -2.77 57.40 8.50
CA GLU A 419 -2.08 56.95 9.72
C GLU A 419 -1.31 55.64 9.50
N GLU A 420 -1.80 54.73 8.64
CA GLU A 420 -1.13 53.44 8.34
C GLU A 420 0.18 53.63 7.56
N VAL A 421 0.30 54.73 6.81
CA VAL A 421 1.51 55.10 6.06
C VAL A 421 2.69 55.44 7.00
N LYS A 422 2.43 55.86 8.24
CA LYS A 422 3.49 56.27 9.18
C LYS A 422 4.21 55.10 9.85
N ASN A 423 3.67 53.89 9.77
CA ASN A 423 4.18 52.69 10.43
C ASN A 423 4.77 51.65 9.47
N ILE A 424 4.99 52.02 8.20
CA ILE A 424 5.78 51.28 7.22
C ILE A 424 7.09 52.02 7.03
#